data_AF-A0A2D6KB48-F1
#
_entry.id   AF-A0A2D6KB48-F1
#
_cell.length_a   1.000
_cell.length_b   1.000
_cell.length_c   1.000
_cell.angle_alpha   90.00
_cell.angle_beta   90.00
_cell.angle_gamma   90.00
#
_symmetry.space_group_name_H-M   'P 1'
#
loop_
_entity.id
_entity.type
_entity.pdbx_description
1 polymer ?
#
loop_
_entity_poly.entity_id
_entity_poly.type
_entity_poly.pdbx_seq_one_letter_code
_entity_poly.pdbx_strand_id
1 'polypeptide(L)'
;AFSHDALLFRRGSCLFLLILCSILGDQDNATNGMRSDFMDIYLGANCAFCISVGTGFDAVPAIFRRSLVFVNAAPLGYCCTSLSNLLLAKHHIDINSGHELTLHKIFSLGIGFCLRSSDYESKNVDLIENTPEEIRDVAVEMVERLNETWQEYPEDEVLQQRFWEIFPTEAVDASEGKPLHGEIRARSGANFLRLNPDWIK
;
A
#
# COMPACT_ATOMS: atom_id res chain seq x y z
N ALA A 1 -18.36 14.04 -23.17
CA ALA A 1 -17.88 14.33 -21.81
C ALA A 1 -16.68 13.43 -21.60
N PHE A 2 -15.47 13.98 -21.69
CA PHE A 2 -14.24 13.20 -21.58
C PHE A 2 -13.98 12.88 -20.10
N SER A 3 -14.01 11.60 -19.72
CA SER A 3 -13.45 11.14 -18.45
C SER A 3 -11.93 11.13 -18.61
N HIS A 4 -11.27 12.12 -18.01
CA HIS A 4 -9.83 12.06 -17.80
C HIS A 4 -9.62 11.38 -16.45
N ASP A 5 -9.55 10.05 -16.47
CA ASP A 5 -9.13 9.27 -15.31
C ASP A 5 -7.62 9.43 -15.16
N ALA A 6 -7.20 10.43 -14.40
CA ALA A 6 -5.79 10.67 -14.11
C ALA A 6 -5.35 9.77 -12.95
N LEU A 7 -4.27 9.02 -13.18
CA LEU A 7 -3.65 8.15 -12.18
C LEU A 7 -2.31 8.79 -11.82
N LEU A 8 -2.23 9.38 -10.63
CA LEU A 8 -1.07 10.20 -10.26
C LEU A 8 -0.05 9.37 -9.47
N PHE A 9 1.19 9.36 -9.95
CA PHE A 9 2.34 8.79 -9.25
C PHE A 9 3.38 9.88 -8.97
N ARG A 10 3.81 10.01 -7.70
CA ARG A 10 4.93 10.91 -7.34
C ARG A 10 6.05 10.07 -6.71
N ARG A 11 7.19 9.93 -7.40
CA ARG A 11 8.39 9.30 -6.82
C ARG A 11 9.54 10.28 -6.71
N GLY A 12 10.11 10.37 -5.52
CA GLY A 12 11.51 10.75 -5.34
C GLY A 12 12.36 9.50 -5.55
N SER A 13 13.14 9.48 -6.63
CA SER A 13 14.21 8.52 -6.94
C SER A 13 13.80 7.11 -7.44
N CYS A 14 14.18 6.86 -8.70
CA CYS A 14 14.42 5.58 -9.38
C CYS A 14 13.30 4.54 -9.51
N LEU A 15 12.85 4.38 -10.77
CA LEU A 15 12.48 3.11 -11.44
C LEU A 15 11.13 2.49 -11.07
N PHE A 16 9.99 3.06 -11.53
CA PHE A 16 8.73 2.30 -11.65
C PHE A 16 7.73 2.87 -12.69
N LEU A 17 8.17 3.79 -13.55
CA LEU A 17 7.30 4.53 -14.47
C LEU A 17 6.77 3.69 -15.65
N LEU A 18 7.35 2.52 -15.92
CA LEU A 18 7.19 1.84 -17.22
C LEU A 18 5.99 0.90 -17.34
N ILE A 19 5.38 0.42 -16.24
CA ILE A 19 4.37 -0.66 -16.35
C ILE A 19 2.93 -0.13 -16.49
N LEU A 20 2.62 1.05 -15.97
CA LEU A 20 1.27 1.61 -16.08
C LEU A 20 1.00 2.42 -17.37
N CYS A 21 2.05 2.95 -17.99
CA CYS A 21 1.94 3.75 -19.22
C CYS A 21 1.29 2.95 -20.37
N SER A 22 1.55 1.64 -20.43
CA SER A 22 0.97 0.72 -21.42
C SER A 22 -0.49 0.35 -21.17
N ILE A 23 -1.04 0.61 -19.98
CA ILE A 23 -2.40 0.17 -19.61
C ILE A 23 -3.41 1.34 -19.63
N LEU A 24 -3.02 2.56 -19.22
CA LEU A 24 -4.00 3.65 -18.99
C LEU A 24 -3.67 5.04 -19.55
N GLY A 25 -2.55 5.23 -20.26
CA GLY A 25 -2.21 6.53 -20.87
C GLY A 25 -2.00 7.64 -19.83
N ASP A 26 -0.88 7.56 -19.10
CA ASP A 26 -0.54 8.50 -18.03
C ASP A 26 0.00 9.85 -18.56
N GLN A 27 -0.21 10.95 -17.82
CA GLN A 27 0.40 12.26 -18.09
C GLN A 27 1.47 12.58 -17.04
N ASP A 28 2.74 12.48 -17.43
CA ASP A 28 3.88 12.80 -16.56
C ASP A 28 4.05 14.32 -16.36
N ASN A 29 3.46 14.86 -15.29
CA ASN A 29 3.59 16.27 -14.89
C ASN A 29 4.92 16.58 -14.18
N ALA A 30 5.65 15.56 -13.71
CA ALA A 30 6.83 15.76 -12.86
C ALA A 30 8.10 16.07 -13.67
N THR A 31 8.23 15.51 -14.88
CA THR A 31 9.48 15.57 -15.65
C THR A 31 9.45 16.54 -16.84
N ASN A 32 8.28 17.03 -17.25
CA ASN A 32 8.13 17.85 -18.46
C ASN A 32 8.27 19.37 -18.24
N GLY A 33 8.57 19.81 -17.02
CA GLY A 33 8.72 21.23 -16.68
C GLY A 33 7.42 21.99 -16.38
N MET A 34 6.25 21.32 -16.40
CA MET A 34 4.95 21.92 -16.03
C MET A 34 4.58 21.79 -14.55
N ARG A 35 5.51 21.28 -13.73
CA ARG A 35 5.30 21.07 -12.30
C ARG A 35 4.95 22.38 -11.58
N SER A 36 3.84 22.38 -10.87
CA SER A 36 3.45 23.43 -9.94
C SER A 36 2.80 22.81 -8.71
N ASP A 37 2.98 23.44 -7.55
CA ASP A 37 2.43 22.94 -6.28
C ASP A 37 0.90 22.84 -6.33
N PHE A 38 0.24 23.79 -7.02
CA PHE A 38 -1.20 23.75 -7.23
C PHE A 38 -1.63 22.53 -8.06
N MET A 39 -0.87 22.20 -9.11
CA MET A 39 -1.18 21.04 -9.95
C MET A 39 -0.99 19.72 -9.19
N ASP A 40 0.05 19.61 -8.36
CA ASP A 40 0.26 18.41 -7.53
C ASP A 40 -0.94 18.18 -6.59
N ILE A 41 -1.50 19.23 -5.99
CA ILE A 41 -2.73 19.15 -5.18
C ILE A 41 -3.94 18.82 -6.03
N TYR A 42 -4.12 19.51 -7.16
CA TYR A 42 -5.27 19.33 -8.04
C TYR A 42 -5.36 17.90 -8.57
N LEU A 43 -4.24 17.34 -9.03
CA LEU A 43 -4.18 15.97 -9.53
C LEU A 43 -4.45 14.97 -8.40
N GLY A 44 -3.89 15.18 -7.20
CA GLY A 44 -4.18 14.32 -6.04
C GLY A 44 -5.65 14.34 -5.65
N ALA A 45 -6.29 15.50 -5.69
CA ALA A 45 -7.70 15.69 -5.35
C ALA A 45 -8.67 15.09 -6.38
N ASN A 46 -8.27 15.01 -7.65
CA ASN A 46 -9.13 14.62 -8.77
C ASN A 46 -8.76 13.27 -9.41
N CYS A 47 -7.76 12.56 -8.89
CA CYS A 47 -7.42 11.22 -9.36
C CYS A 47 -8.53 10.19 -9.07
N ALA A 48 -8.56 9.11 -9.84
CA ALA A 48 -9.41 7.95 -9.55
C ALA A 48 -8.93 7.24 -8.26
N PHE A 49 -7.63 7.04 -8.15
CA PHE A 49 -6.92 6.55 -6.97
C PHE A 49 -5.45 6.99 -7.03
N CYS A 50 -4.74 6.84 -5.92
CA CYS A 50 -3.31 7.16 -5.83
C CYS A 50 -2.52 5.92 -5.39
N ILE A 51 -1.42 5.64 -6.08
CA ILE A 51 -0.42 4.67 -5.61
C ILE A 51 0.59 5.43 -4.74
N SER A 52 0.83 4.96 -3.52
CA SER A 52 1.74 5.62 -2.56
C SER A 52 2.62 4.61 -1.85
N VAL A 53 3.76 5.10 -1.35
CA VAL A 53 4.67 4.39 -0.44
C VAL A 53 4.60 4.95 1.00
N GLY A 54 3.60 5.79 1.31
CA GLY A 54 3.37 6.33 2.65
C GLY A 54 4.25 7.52 3.03
N THR A 55 4.71 8.31 2.05
CA THR A 55 5.61 9.45 2.28
C THR A 55 4.88 10.80 2.36
N GLY A 56 3.59 10.81 2.71
CA GLY A 56 2.82 11.99 3.08
C GLY A 56 2.05 12.66 1.96
N PHE A 57 2.41 12.45 0.68
CA PHE A 57 1.59 12.96 -0.43
C PHE A 57 0.21 12.28 -0.49
N ASP A 58 0.12 11.03 -0.04
CA ASP A 58 -1.13 10.28 0.15
C ASP A 58 -2.16 11.00 1.04
N ALA A 59 -1.73 11.95 1.89
CA ALA A 59 -2.64 12.79 2.65
C ALA A 59 -3.57 13.63 1.74
N VAL A 60 -3.08 14.05 0.57
CA VAL A 60 -3.89 14.86 -0.38
C VAL A 60 -5.00 14.03 -1.01
N PRO A 61 -4.76 12.89 -1.69
CA PRO A 61 -5.87 12.05 -2.15
C PRO A 61 -6.77 11.58 -1.00
N ALA A 62 -6.22 11.28 0.18
CA ALA A 62 -7.00 10.83 1.34
C ALA A 62 -8.03 11.86 1.84
N ILE A 63 -7.67 13.15 1.96
CA ILE A 63 -8.64 14.19 2.39
C ILE A 63 -9.79 14.35 1.38
N PHE A 64 -9.52 14.15 0.09
CA PHE A 64 -10.54 14.13 -0.95
C PHE A 64 -11.24 12.77 -1.10
N ARG A 65 -11.02 11.84 -0.15
CA ARG A 65 -11.62 10.49 -0.11
C ARG A 65 -11.35 9.67 -1.37
N ARG A 66 -10.18 9.85 -1.98
CA ARG A 66 -9.70 9.00 -3.07
C ARG A 66 -9.08 7.73 -2.49
N SER A 67 -9.36 6.59 -3.12
CA SER A 67 -8.77 5.32 -2.73
C SER A 67 -7.24 5.36 -2.88
N LEU A 68 -6.55 4.64 -2.01
CA LEU A 68 -5.10 4.53 -2.01
C LEU A 68 -4.68 3.09 -2.25
N VAL A 69 -3.60 2.92 -3.01
CA VAL A 69 -2.87 1.66 -3.15
C VAL A 69 -1.52 1.88 -2.49
N PHE A 70 -1.35 1.36 -1.28
CA PHE A 70 -0.08 1.41 -0.58
C PHE A 70 0.80 0.25 -1.06
N VAL A 71 1.87 0.58 -1.77
CA VAL A 71 2.90 -0.37 -2.18
C VAL A 71 4.14 -0.15 -1.36
N ASN A 72 4.95 -1.20 -1.19
CA ASN A 72 6.14 -1.15 -0.36
C ASN A 72 5.82 -0.63 1.05
N ALA A 73 4.68 -1.04 1.61
CA ALA A 73 4.21 -0.54 2.88
C ALA A 73 5.10 -1.02 4.02
N ALA A 74 5.80 -0.08 4.64
CA ALA A 74 6.56 -0.26 5.88
C ALA A 74 6.71 1.10 6.57
N PRO A 75 6.33 1.26 7.85
CA PRO A 75 5.67 0.27 8.72
C PRO A 75 4.21 -0.02 8.35
N LEU A 76 3.84 -1.30 8.37
CA LEU A 76 2.50 -1.77 8.00
C LEU A 76 1.41 -1.35 9.02
N GLY A 77 1.76 -1.25 10.30
CA GLY A 77 0.84 -0.91 11.39
C GLY A 77 0.36 0.55 11.38
N TYR A 78 0.93 1.41 10.54
CA TYR A 78 0.51 2.81 10.40
C TYR A 78 -0.22 3.09 9.08
N CYS A 79 -0.51 2.06 8.27
CA CYS A 79 -1.24 2.25 7.03
C CYS A 79 -2.68 2.74 7.29
N CYS A 80 -3.19 3.59 6.38
CA CYS A 80 -4.56 4.08 6.46
C CYS A 80 -5.54 2.94 6.12
N THR A 81 -6.29 2.47 7.12
CA THR A 81 -7.23 1.34 7.01
C THR A 81 -8.69 1.75 6.85
N SER A 82 -9.03 3.04 6.98
CA SER A 82 -10.41 3.54 7.08
C SER A 82 -11.09 3.87 5.75
N LEU A 83 -10.34 3.82 4.64
CA LEU A 83 -10.86 3.94 3.27
C LEU A 83 -10.74 2.59 2.56
N SER A 84 -11.41 2.45 1.41
CA SER A 84 -11.32 1.28 0.53
C SER A 84 -9.96 1.20 -0.18
N ASN A 85 -8.90 1.11 0.62
CA ASN A 85 -7.51 1.09 0.20
C ASN A 85 -7.03 -0.35 -0.02
N LEU A 86 -6.00 -0.51 -0.85
CA LEU A 86 -5.25 -1.75 -0.97
C LEU A 86 -3.88 -1.62 -0.32
N LEU A 87 -3.49 -2.64 0.45
CA LEU A 87 -2.22 -2.70 1.17
C LEU A 87 -1.34 -3.81 0.61
N LEU A 88 -0.13 -3.44 0.21
CA LEU A 88 0.94 -4.34 -0.22
C LEU A 88 2.19 -4.06 0.62
N ALA A 89 2.47 -4.96 1.56
CA ALA A 89 3.59 -4.85 2.49
C ALA A 89 4.91 -5.12 1.78
N LYS A 90 6.00 -4.48 2.25
CA LYS A 90 7.35 -4.95 1.90
C LYS A 90 7.56 -6.37 2.41
N HIS A 91 8.40 -7.13 1.73
CA HIS A 91 8.87 -8.41 2.27
C HIS A 91 9.83 -8.16 3.42
N HIS A 92 9.54 -8.76 4.57
CA HIS A 92 10.37 -8.64 5.76
C HIS A 92 11.20 -9.91 5.89
N ILE A 93 12.50 -9.84 5.63
CA ILE A 93 13.39 -11.01 5.65
C ILE A 93 14.20 -11.00 6.94
N ASP A 94 14.14 -12.09 7.71
CA ASP A 94 15.05 -12.28 8.83
C ASP A 94 16.45 -12.62 8.29
N ILE A 95 17.43 -11.77 8.60
CA ILE A 95 18.80 -11.88 8.09
C ILE A 95 19.47 -13.17 8.57
N ASN A 96 19.15 -13.62 9.79
CA ASN A 96 19.79 -14.78 10.40
C ASN A 96 19.37 -16.09 9.72
N SER A 97 18.08 -16.26 9.43
CA SER A 97 17.55 -17.46 8.77
C SER A 97 17.47 -17.35 7.25
N GLY A 98 17.50 -16.12 6.70
CA GLY A 98 17.28 -15.84 5.28
C GLY A 98 15.84 -16.10 4.82
N HIS A 99 14.91 -16.30 5.76
CA HIS A 99 13.51 -16.58 5.47
C HIS A 99 12.65 -15.35 5.69
N GLU A 100 11.57 -15.27 4.90
CA GLU A 100 10.55 -14.25 5.10
C GLU A 100 9.81 -14.46 6.43
N LEU A 101 9.62 -13.37 7.16
CA LEU A 101 8.86 -13.33 8.38
C LEU A 101 7.37 -13.39 8.06
N THR A 102 6.65 -14.22 8.82
CA THR A 102 5.19 -14.23 8.76
C THR A 102 4.62 -12.94 9.35
N LEU A 103 3.42 -12.57 8.94
CA LEU A 103 2.68 -11.43 9.43
C LEU A 103 2.54 -11.46 10.97
N HIS A 104 2.32 -12.65 11.53
CA HIS A 104 2.26 -12.83 12.98
C HIS A 104 3.58 -12.46 13.66
N LYS A 105 4.73 -12.88 13.10
CA LYS A 105 6.05 -12.50 13.61
C LYS A 105 6.32 -11.01 13.47
N ILE A 106 5.93 -10.41 12.34
CA ILE A 106 6.10 -8.97 12.09
C ILE A 106 5.42 -8.16 13.20
N PHE A 107 4.19 -8.49 13.58
CA PHE A 107 3.49 -7.74 14.64
C PHE A 107 3.88 -8.16 16.05
N SER A 108 4.08 -9.45 16.34
CA SER A 108 4.47 -9.92 17.68
C SER A 108 5.85 -9.41 18.13
N LEU A 109 6.77 -9.19 17.19
CA LEU A 109 8.09 -8.59 17.44
C LEU A 109 8.07 -7.05 17.35
N GLY A 110 6.89 -6.45 17.15
CA GLY A 110 6.71 -5.01 16.97
C GLY A 110 7.45 -4.43 15.76
N ILE A 111 7.80 -5.26 14.76
CA ILE A 111 8.47 -4.83 13.53
C ILE A 111 7.50 -4.03 12.66
N GLY A 112 6.22 -4.40 12.66
CA GLY A 112 5.16 -3.68 11.94
C GLY A 112 4.96 -2.22 12.38
N PHE A 113 5.63 -1.77 13.45
CA PHE A 113 5.58 -0.40 13.97
C PHE A 113 6.95 0.32 13.91
N CYS A 114 7.97 -0.27 13.29
CA CYS A 114 9.29 0.33 13.15
C CYS A 114 9.26 1.53 12.20
N LEU A 115 9.66 2.71 12.67
CA LEU A 115 9.62 3.96 11.91
C LEU A 115 10.99 4.32 11.30
N ARG A 116 12.08 3.75 11.81
CA ARG A 116 13.44 4.03 11.37
C ARG A 116 14.11 2.78 10.83
N SER A 117 14.98 2.94 9.84
CA SER A 117 15.82 1.84 9.31
C SER A 117 16.62 1.14 10.41
N SER A 118 17.14 1.90 11.39
CA SER A 118 17.84 1.36 12.56
C SER A 118 17.00 0.39 13.40
N ASP A 119 15.67 0.55 13.40
CA ASP A 119 14.78 -0.32 14.17
C ASP A 119 14.69 -1.71 13.52
N TYR A 120 14.78 -1.78 12.18
CA TYR A 120 14.82 -3.04 11.43
C TYR A 120 16.20 -3.70 11.55
N GLU A 121 17.27 -2.93 11.40
CA GLU A 121 18.66 -3.40 11.57
C GLU A 121 18.88 -4.01 12.96
N SER A 122 18.43 -3.35 14.02
CA SER A 122 18.58 -3.86 15.39
C SER A 122 17.78 -5.14 15.67
N LYS A 123 16.77 -5.43 14.84
CA LYS A 123 15.97 -6.65 14.88
C LYS A 123 16.44 -7.71 13.87
N ASN A 124 17.54 -7.46 13.15
CA ASN A 124 18.07 -8.29 12.07
C ASN A 124 17.04 -8.55 10.96
N VAL A 125 16.31 -7.52 10.56
CA VAL A 125 15.30 -7.59 9.50
C VAL A 125 15.70 -6.72 8.32
N ASP A 126 15.75 -7.32 7.15
CA ASP A 126 15.87 -6.61 5.87
C ASP A 126 14.49 -6.40 5.24
N LEU A 127 14.29 -5.25 4.62
CA LEU A 127 13.07 -4.92 3.88
C LEU A 127 13.34 -4.98 2.39
N ILE A 128 12.65 -5.86 1.69
CA ILE A 128 12.73 -5.98 0.22
C ILE A 128 11.49 -5.32 -0.40
N GLU A 129 11.74 -4.48 -1.40
CA GLU A 129 10.69 -3.84 -2.20
C GLU A 129 9.87 -4.89 -2.95
N ASN A 130 8.58 -4.60 -3.14
CA ASN A 130 7.72 -5.37 -4.01
C ASN A 130 8.19 -5.33 -5.45
N THR A 131 7.99 -6.45 -6.13
CA THR A 131 8.30 -6.60 -7.55
C THR A 131 7.37 -5.76 -8.42
N PRO A 132 7.79 -5.46 -9.66
CA PRO A 132 6.92 -4.78 -10.61
C PRO A 132 5.65 -5.50 -10.97
N GLU A 133 5.67 -6.82 -10.92
CA GLU A 133 4.53 -7.68 -11.09
C GLU A 133 3.53 -7.50 -9.94
N GLU A 134 3.98 -7.55 -8.69
CA GLU A 134 3.10 -7.37 -7.52
C GLU A 134 2.44 -5.98 -7.51
N ILE A 135 3.21 -4.93 -7.82
CA ILE A 135 2.70 -3.56 -7.88
C ILE A 135 1.67 -3.40 -9.01
N ARG A 136 1.92 -4.00 -10.18
CA ARG A 136 0.97 -4.01 -11.28
C ARG A 136 -0.31 -4.73 -10.89
N ASP A 137 -0.19 -5.91 -10.29
CA ASP A 137 -1.34 -6.76 -10.00
C ASP A 137 -2.27 -6.08 -8.98
N VAL A 138 -1.74 -5.42 -7.94
CA VAL A 138 -2.56 -4.66 -6.98
C VAL A 138 -3.15 -3.39 -7.60
N ALA A 139 -2.46 -2.75 -8.55
CA ALA A 139 -3.01 -1.61 -9.28
C ALA A 139 -4.17 -2.03 -10.20
N VAL A 140 -4.05 -3.17 -10.88
CA VAL A 140 -5.14 -3.76 -11.69
C VAL A 140 -6.33 -4.12 -10.79
N GLU A 141 -6.09 -4.73 -9.63
CA GLU A 141 -7.15 -4.99 -8.65
C GLU A 141 -7.90 -3.71 -8.25
N MET A 142 -7.19 -2.61 -7.97
CA MET A 142 -7.83 -1.34 -7.64
C MET A 142 -8.72 -0.83 -8.79
N VAL A 143 -8.21 -0.85 -10.03
CA VAL A 143 -8.97 -0.43 -11.22
C VAL A 143 -10.25 -1.27 -11.37
N GLU A 144 -10.12 -2.59 -11.26
CA GLU A 144 -11.26 -3.51 -11.40
C GLU A 144 -12.29 -3.33 -10.29
N ARG A 145 -11.86 -3.07 -9.04
CA ARG A 145 -12.73 -2.78 -7.91
C ARG A 145 -13.49 -1.47 -8.08
N LEU A 146 -12.81 -0.41 -8.52
CA LEU A 146 -13.44 0.90 -8.80
C LEU A 146 -14.46 0.82 -9.94
N ASN A 147 -14.22 -0.05 -10.92
CA ASN A 147 -15.13 -0.30 -12.04
C ASN A 147 -16.21 -1.34 -11.74
N GLU A 148 -16.29 -1.87 -10.52
CA GLU A 148 -17.24 -2.93 -10.11
C GLU A 148 -17.12 -4.21 -10.96
N THR A 149 -15.94 -4.46 -11.52
CA THR A 149 -15.63 -5.63 -12.37
C THR A 149 -14.80 -6.70 -11.66
N TRP A 150 -14.23 -6.37 -10.49
CA TRP A 150 -13.43 -7.29 -9.69
C TRP A 150 -14.20 -8.57 -9.36
N GLN A 151 -13.58 -9.72 -9.68
CA GLN A 151 -14.14 -11.04 -9.40
C GLN A 151 -13.39 -11.67 -8.22
N GLU A 152 -14.06 -11.79 -7.08
CA GLU A 152 -13.50 -12.46 -5.91
C GLU A 152 -13.58 -13.98 -6.06
N TYR A 153 -12.48 -14.66 -5.71
CA TYR A 153 -12.49 -16.09 -5.50
C TYR A 153 -12.96 -16.41 -4.07
N PRO A 154 -13.65 -17.54 -3.83
CA PRO A 154 -14.10 -17.91 -2.49
C PRO A 154 -12.97 -17.94 -1.43
N GLU A 155 -11.74 -18.21 -1.86
CA GLU A 155 -10.56 -18.26 -0.99
C GLU A 155 -10.05 -16.86 -0.59
N ASP A 156 -10.34 -15.83 -1.39
CA ASP A 156 -9.84 -14.47 -1.14
C ASP A 156 -10.38 -13.93 0.19
N GLU A 157 -11.67 -14.14 0.47
CA GLU A 157 -12.28 -13.66 1.71
C GLU A 157 -11.71 -14.35 2.95
N VAL A 158 -11.39 -15.65 2.85
CA VAL A 158 -10.74 -16.40 3.93
C VAL A 158 -9.33 -15.86 4.20
N LEU A 159 -8.58 -15.55 3.15
CA LEU A 159 -7.23 -14.98 3.29
C LEU A 159 -7.27 -13.55 3.84
N GLN A 160 -8.23 -12.72 3.41
CA GLN A 160 -8.45 -11.38 3.96
C GLN A 160 -8.80 -11.44 5.45
N GLN A 161 -9.72 -12.32 5.83
CA GLN A 161 -10.09 -12.48 7.23
C GLN A 161 -8.88 -12.86 8.10
N ARG A 162 -8.06 -13.82 7.66
CA ARG A 162 -6.83 -14.22 8.36
C ARG A 162 -5.83 -13.07 8.48
N PHE A 163 -5.67 -12.28 7.42
CA PHE A 163 -4.83 -11.10 7.47
C PHE A 163 -5.27 -10.14 8.58
N TRP A 164 -6.58 -9.83 8.65
CA TRP A 164 -7.12 -8.91 9.65
C TRP A 164 -7.20 -9.49 11.06
N GLU A 165 -7.28 -10.81 11.23
CA GLU A 165 -7.16 -11.48 12.53
C GLU A 165 -5.76 -11.34 13.14
N ILE A 166 -4.71 -11.27 12.30
CA ILE A 166 -3.32 -11.09 12.73
C ILE A 166 -2.96 -9.62 12.85
N PHE A 167 -3.53 -8.77 11.98
CA PHE A 167 -3.28 -7.35 11.97
C PHE A 167 -3.77 -6.70 13.28
N PRO A 168 -2.98 -5.81 13.92
CA PRO A 168 -3.32 -5.24 15.21
C PRO A 168 -4.32 -4.09 15.08
N THR A 169 -5.59 -4.40 14.77
CA THR A 169 -6.65 -3.39 14.57
C THR A 169 -6.90 -2.51 15.79
N GLU A 170 -6.67 -3.05 16.99
CA GLU A 170 -6.85 -2.34 18.26
C GLU A 170 -5.57 -1.63 18.74
N ALA A 171 -4.55 -1.51 17.88
CA ALA A 171 -3.33 -0.79 18.23
C ALA A 171 -3.63 0.68 18.57
N VAL A 172 -2.92 1.20 19.57
CA VAL A 172 -3.04 2.59 20.02
C VAL A 172 -1.73 3.32 19.84
N ASP A 173 -1.82 4.62 19.55
CA ASP A 173 -0.68 5.52 19.54
C ASP A 173 -0.04 5.55 20.93
N ALA A 174 1.26 5.31 21.00
CA ALA A 174 1.98 5.21 22.27
C ALA A 174 2.06 6.54 23.03
N SER A 175 1.89 7.68 22.35
CA SER A 175 1.98 9.02 22.94
C SER A 175 0.62 9.58 23.37
N GLU A 176 -0.42 9.37 22.55
CA GLU A 176 -1.75 9.94 22.78
C GLU A 176 -2.76 8.91 23.33
N GLY A 177 -2.46 7.62 23.27
CA GLY A 177 -3.37 6.54 23.67
C GLY A 177 -4.61 6.42 22.77
N LYS A 178 -4.60 7.07 21.61
CA LYS A 178 -5.71 7.02 20.64
C LYS A 178 -5.58 5.80 19.74
N PRO A 179 -6.69 5.16 19.32
CA PRO A 179 -6.64 4.08 18.33
C PRO A 179 -5.95 4.53 17.04
N LEU A 180 -5.03 3.71 16.52
CA LEU A 180 -4.40 3.91 15.22
C LEU A 180 -5.36 3.62 14.07
N HIS A 181 -6.32 2.72 14.31
CA HIS A 181 -7.31 2.31 13.34
C HIS A 181 -8.72 2.55 13.87
N GLY A 182 -9.64 2.82 12.94
CA GLY A 182 -11.08 2.85 13.21
C GLY A 182 -11.75 1.67 12.53
N GLU A 183 -12.91 1.91 11.91
CA GLU A 183 -13.55 0.92 11.05
C GLU A 183 -12.60 0.51 9.90
N ILE A 184 -12.31 -0.78 9.82
CA ILE A 184 -11.44 -1.35 8.78
C ILE A 184 -12.23 -1.49 7.48
N ARG A 185 -11.79 -0.78 6.45
CA ARG A 185 -12.32 -0.83 5.08
C ARG A 185 -11.26 -1.15 4.04
N ALA A 186 -9.99 -1.07 4.42
CA ALA A 186 -8.89 -1.48 3.57
C ALA A 186 -8.88 -3.01 3.40
N ARG A 187 -8.20 -3.47 2.35
CA ARG A 187 -7.91 -4.89 2.09
C ARG A 187 -6.43 -5.01 1.77
N SER A 188 -5.84 -6.19 1.99
CA SER A 188 -4.53 -6.47 1.40
C SER A 188 -4.70 -6.87 -0.08
N GLY A 189 -3.67 -6.72 -0.92
CA GLY A 189 -3.75 -7.16 -2.32
C GLY A 189 -4.11 -8.65 -2.42
N ALA A 190 -5.20 -8.98 -3.10
CA ALA A 190 -5.73 -10.34 -3.16
C ALA A 190 -4.77 -11.31 -3.87
N ASN A 191 -4.13 -10.87 -4.97
CA ASN A 191 -3.14 -11.70 -5.65
C ASN A 191 -1.92 -11.99 -4.75
N PHE A 192 -1.48 -10.98 -3.99
CA PHE A 192 -0.37 -11.13 -3.06
C PHE A 192 -0.67 -12.17 -1.97
N LEU A 193 -1.86 -12.12 -1.37
CA LEU A 193 -2.28 -13.09 -0.36
C LEU A 193 -2.36 -14.52 -0.92
N ARG A 194 -2.88 -14.67 -2.15
CA ARG A 194 -2.98 -15.99 -2.81
C ARG A 194 -1.63 -16.62 -3.11
N LEU A 195 -0.64 -15.81 -3.51
CA LEU A 195 0.70 -16.28 -3.81
C LEU A 195 1.54 -16.51 -2.56
N ASN A 196 1.17 -15.89 -1.43
CA ASN A 196 1.92 -15.96 -0.16
C ASN A 196 1.06 -16.46 1.01
N PRO A 197 0.44 -17.66 0.93
CA PRO A 197 -0.42 -18.16 2.01
C PRO A 197 0.36 -18.47 3.30
N ASP A 198 1.66 -18.79 3.18
CA ASP A 198 2.54 -19.05 4.32
C ASP A 198 2.92 -17.77 5.08
N TRP A 199 2.86 -16.63 4.41
CA TRP A 199 3.15 -15.33 5.02
C TRP A 199 2.07 -14.91 6.03
N ILE A 200 0.81 -15.30 5.81
CA ILE A 200 -0.34 -14.96 6.68
C ILE A 200 -0.52 -16.01 7.80
N LYS A 201 0.54 -16.74 8.17
CA LYS A 201 0.51 -17.74 9.25
C LYS A 201 0.97 -17.20 10.59
#